data_AF-A0A8T1RYX3-F1
#
_entry.id   AF-A0A8T1RYX3-F1
#
_cell.length_a   1.000
_cell.length_b   1.000
_cell.length_c   1.000
_cell.angle_alpha   90.00
_cell.angle_beta   90.00
_cell.angle_gamma   90.00
#
_symmetry.space_group_name_H-M   'P 1'
#
loop_
_entity.id
_entity.type
_entity.pdbx_description
1 polymer ?
#
loop_
_entity_poly.entity_id
_entity_poly.type
_entity_poly.pdbx_seq_one_letter_code
_entity_poly.pdbx_strand_id
1 'polypeptide(L)'
;MMLSRAKPAVGGAPPQGDKRKKKGKKVPQLEELLAHRDFTGAIALLEFKRHVGEQDEDTDLWIGYCAFHLGDYKRALEEYEALTKQPGCNPDVWVNLACTYFLLGMYTQAEQAGLKGEVCLLD
;
A
#
# COMPACT_ATOMS: atom_id res chain seq x y z
N MET A 1 47.86 39.15 -12.06
CA MET A 1 47.09 40.40 -12.23
C MET A 1 46.84 40.62 -13.72
N MET A 2 45.69 41.22 -14.07
CA MET A 2 45.19 41.62 -15.40
C MET A 2 44.16 40.68 -16.06
N LEU A 3 42.91 41.06 -15.81
CA LEU A 3 41.66 40.62 -16.42
C LEU A 3 41.54 41.14 -17.86
N SER A 4 41.23 40.26 -18.81
CA SER A 4 40.76 40.66 -20.14
C SER A 4 39.24 40.54 -20.18
N ARG A 5 38.57 41.67 -20.39
CA ARG A 5 37.11 41.80 -20.48
C ARG A 5 36.63 41.35 -21.86
N ALA A 6 35.68 40.42 -21.91
CA ALA A 6 34.81 40.25 -23.07
C ALA A 6 33.35 40.57 -22.68
N LYS A 7 32.73 41.45 -23.46
CA LYS A 7 31.34 41.91 -23.35
C LYS A 7 30.40 40.98 -24.14
N PRO A 8 29.07 41.08 -23.94
CA PRO A 8 28.12 39.96 -24.02
C PRO A 8 27.51 39.76 -25.41
N ALA A 9 27.06 38.54 -25.71
CA ALA A 9 26.13 38.27 -26.80
C ALA A 9 24.72 38.07 -26.22
N VAL A 10 23.91 39.12 -26.33
CA VAL A 10 22.45 39.05 -26.24
C VAL A 10 21.93 38.36 -27.49
N GLY A 11 21.01 37.41 -27.32
CA GLY A 11 20.05 37.02 -28.36
C GLY A 11 20.29 35.66 -29.00
N GLY A 12 19.58 34.64 -28.49
CA GLY A 12 19.51 33.34 -29.14
C GLY A 12 18.64 32.36 -28.37
N ALA A 13 17.32 32.57 -28.42
CA ALA A 13 16.21 31.68 -28.07
C ALA A 13 16.26 30.91 -26.73
N PRO A 14 15.21 30.98 -25.88
CA PRO A 14 15.10 30.00 -24.80
C PRO A 14 15.05 28.58 -25.41
N PRO A 15 15.66 27.56 -24.79
CA PRO A 15 15.44 26.19 -25.20
C PRO A 15 13.93 25.98 -25.22
N GLN A 16 13.40 25.64 -26.40
CA GLN A 16 12.00 25.28 -26.56
C GLN A 16 11.68 24.29 -25.47
N GLY A 17 10.83 24.73 -24.54
CA GLY A 17 10.36 23.91 -23.45
C GLY A 17 9.85 22.62 -24.06
N ASP A 18 10.47 21.52 -23.65
CA ASP A 18 9.97 20.19 -23.88
C ASP A 18 8.65 20.11 -23.12
N LYS A 19 7.60 20.64 -23.75
CA LYS A 19 6.21 20.50 -23.33
C LYS A 19 5.82 19.06 -23.63
N ARG A 20 6.49 18.11 -22.97
CA ARG A 20 5.82 16.92 -22.48
C ARG A 20 4.67 17.44 -21.65
N LYS A 21 3.51 17.58 -22.29
CA LYS A 21 2.22 17.65 -21.64
C LYS A 21 2.25 16.48 -20.65
N LYS A 22 2.57 16.77 -19.39
CA LYS A 22 2.19 15.91 -18.28
C LYS A 22 0.67 15.91 -18.37
N LYS A 23 0.11 15.00 -19.18
CA LYS A 23 -1.26 14.52 -18.97
C LYS A 23 -1.25 14.21 -17.49
N GLY A 24 -1.95 15.01 -16.68
CA GLY A 24 -1.99 14.81 -15.24
C GLY A 24 -2.28 13.34 -15.05
N LYS A 25 -1.29 12.57 -14.58
CA LYS A 25 -1.49 11.15 -14.38
C LYS A 25 -2.57 11.10 -13.31
N LYS A 26 -3.77 10.67 -13.70
CA LYS A 26 -4.84 10.42 -12.73
C LYS A 26 -4.24 9.47 -11.69
N VAL A 27 -4.48 9.75 -10.42
CA VAL A 27 -4.04 8.84 -9.36
C VAL A 27 -4.67 7.48 -9.66
N PRO A 28 -3.86 6.41 -9.80
CA PRO A 28 -4.38 5.09 -10.09
C PRO A 28 -5.34 4.66 -8.99
N GLN A 29 -6.38 3.92 -9.37
CA GLN A 29 -7.32 3.37 -8.39
C GLN A 29 -6.73 2.13 -7.73
N LEU A 30 -7.25 1.76 -6.55
CA LEU A 30 -6.75 0.61 -5.81
C LEU A 30 -6.84 -0.68 -6.65
N GLU A 31 -7.96 -0.88 -7.34
CA GLU A 31 -8.23 -2.06 -8.16
C GLU A 31 -7.22 -2.21 -9.30
N GLU A 32 -6.78 -1.09 -9.90
CA GLU A 32 -5.76 -1.09 -10.95
C GLU A 32 -4.41 -1.53 -10.38
N LEU A 33 -4.02 -0.99 -9.22
CA LEU A 33 -2.78 -1.37 -8.54
C LEU A 33 -2.79 -2.85 -8.16
N LEU A 34 -3.90 -3.35 -7.60
CA LEU A 34 -4.07 -4.76 -7.24
C LEU A 34 -4.04 -5.68 -8.48
N ALA A 35 -4.71 -5.31 -9.57
CA ALA A 35 -4.70 -6.07 -10.81
C ALA A 35 -3.28 -6.19 -11.41
N HIS A 36 -2.46 -5.15 -11.25
CA HIS A 36 -1.06 -5.14 -11.65
C HIS A 36 -0.10 -5.74 -10.62
N ARG A 37 -0.60 -6.20 -9.47
CA ARG A 37 0.20 -6.66 -8.32
C ARG A 37 1.19 -5.60 -7.82
N ASP A 38 0.88 -4.33 -8.04
CA ASP A 38 1.65 -3.21 -7.50
C ASP A 38 1.23 -2.96 -6.04
N PHE A 39 1.59 -3.90 -5.17
CA PHE A 39 1.24 -3.87 -3.75
C PHE A 39 1.93 -2.72 -3.01
N THR A 40 3.12 -2.31 -3.45
CA THR A 40 3.81 -1.13 -2.88
C THR A 40 3.05 0.15 -3.23
N GLY A 41 2.62 0.31 -4.48
CA GLY A 41 1.77 1.42 -4.90
C GLY A 41 0.42 1.42 -4.17
N ALA A 42 -0.20 0.25 -4.00
CA ALA A 42 -1.45 0.09 -3.26
C ALA A 42 -1.30 0.52 -1.79
N ILE A 43 -0.27 0.05 -1.09
CA ILE A 43 0.02 0.47 0.29
C ILE A 43 0.20 1.98 0.38
N ALA A 44 0.97 2.59 -0.53
CA ALA A 44 1.21 4.03 -0.50
C ALA A 44 -0.11 4.82 -0.68
N LEU A 45 -0.99 4.36 -1.58
CA LEU A 45 -2.31 4.96 -1.78
C LEU A 45 -3.20 4.82 -0.52
N LEU A 46 -3.24 3.62 0.07
CA LEU A 46 -4.06 3.30 1.24
C LEU A 46 -3.59 4.04 2.49
N GLU A 47 -2.28 4.06 2.76
CA GLU A 47 -1.71 4.82 3.88
C GLU A 47 -1.98 6.31 3.73
N PHE A 48 -1.87 6.85 2.51
CA PHE A 48 -2.21 8.24 2.26
C PHE A 48 -3.67 8.53 2.62
N LYS A 49 -4.61 7.71 2.11
CA LYS A 49 -6.04 7.81 2.46
C LYS A 49 -6.27 7.73 3.97
N ARG A 50 -5.63 6.77 4.65
CA ARG A 50 -5.67 6.60 6.11
C ARG A 50 -5.19 7.86 6.84
N HIS A 51 -4.08 8.46 6.40
CA HIS A 51 -3.53 9.65 7.03
C HIS A 51 -4.37 10.92 6.83
N VAL A 52 -5.06 11.05 5.69
CA VAL A 52 -5.94 12.21 5.43
C VAL A 52 -7.38 12.00 5.94
N GLY A 53 -7.68 10.85 6.53
CA GLY A 53 -9.01 10.53 7.08
C GLY A 53 -10.04 10.11 6.03
N GLU A 54 -9.61 9.78 4.80
CA GLU A 54 -10.44 9.30 3.69
C GLU A 54 -10.33 7.77 3.53
N GLN A 55 -10.18 7.05 4.65
CA GLN A 55 -10.12 5.60 4.61
C GLN A 55 -11.50 4.98 4.41
N ASP A 56 -11.55 4.02 3.50
CA ASP A 56 -12.68 3.12 3.30
C ASP A 56 -12.68 2.04 4.40
N GLU A 57 -13.81 1.37 4.63
CA GLU A 57 -13.98 0.33 5.69
C GLU A 57 -12.93 -0.78 5.59
N ASP A 58 -12.57 -1.18 4.37
CA ASP A 58 -11.59 -2.25 4.11
C ASP A 58 -10.13 -1.75 3.98
N THR A 59 -9.85 -0.47 4.29
CA THR A 59 -8.50 0.10 4.06
C THR A 59 -7.41 -0.69 4.77
N ASP A 60 -7.57 -0.97 6.06
CA ASP A 60 -6.58 -1.70 6.85
C ASP A 60 -6.49 -3.18 6.40
N LEU A 61 -7.60 -3.78 5.96
CA LEU A 61 -7.62 -5.13 5.39
C LEU A 61 -6.76 -5.19 4.11
N TRP A 62 -6.92 -4.22 3.22
CA TRP A 62 -6.14 -4.14 1.99
C TRP A 62 -4.66 -3.80 2.24
N ILE A 63 -4.34 -3.01 3.27
CA ILE A 63 -2.95 -2.80 3.70
C ILE A 63 -2.33 -4.13 4.14
N GLY A 64 -3.01 -4.89 4.99
CA GLY A 64 -2.58 -6.22 5.43
C GLY A 64 -2.38 -7.17 4.25
N TYR A 65 -3.35 -7.21 3.32
CA TYR A 65 -3.28 -8.02 2.09
C TYR A 65 -2.06 -7.68 1.24
N CYS A 66 -1.83 -6.40 0.98
CA CYS A 66 -0.69 -5.96 0.19
C CYS A 66 0.64 -6.29 0.89
N ALA A 67 0.73 -6.09 2.21
CA ALA A 67 1.92 -6.43 2.98
C ALA A 67 2.21 -7.94 2.94
N PHE A 68 1.18 -8.77 3.08
CA PHE A 68 1.27 -10.22 2.98
C PHE A 68 1.83 -10.64 1.61
N HIS A 69 1.29 -10.08 0.52
CA HIS A 69 1.72 -10.41 -0.83
C HIS A 69 3.10 -9.84 -1.22
N LEU A 70 3.62 -8.86 -0.48
CA LEU A 70 5.02 -8.42 -0.56
C LEU A 70 5.99 -9.33 0.23
N GLY A 71 5.47 -10.28 1.02
CA GLY A 71 6.26 -11.10 1.93
C GLY A 71 6.64 -10.39 3.23
N ASP A 72 6.08 -9.20 3.49
CA ASP A 72 6.22 -8.52 4.77
C ASP A 72 5.19 -9.06 5.77
N TYR A 73 5.39 -10.31 6.15
CA TYR A 73 4.46 -11.04 7.01
C TYR A 73 4.37 -10.45 8.42
N LYS A 74 5.41 -9.74 8.89
CA LYS A 74 5.38 -9.08 10.20
C LYS A 74 4.40 -7.91 10.18
N ARG A 75 4.48 -7.07 9.15
CA ARG A 75 3.53 -5.97 8.97
C ARG A 75 2.11 -6.50 8.75
N ALA A 76 1.94 -7.51 7.90
CA ALA A 76 0.63 -8.13 7.67
C ALA A 76 0.03 -8.66 8.99
N LEU A 77 0.86 -9.27 9.84
CA LEU A 77 0.44 -9.77 11.14
C LEU A 77 -0.10 -8.64 12.02
N GLU A 78 0.61 -7.51 12.11
CA GLU A 78 0.17 -6.35 12.91
C GLU A 78 -1.18 -5.81 12.46
N GLU A 79 -1.37 -5.62 11.14
CA GLU A 79 -2.62 -5.10 10.58
C GLU A 79 -3.79 -6.08 10.81
N TYR A 80 -3.58 -7.39 10.56
CA TYR A 80 -4.62 -8.39 10.79
C TYR A 80 -4.97 -8.57 12.28
N GLU A 81 -3.99 -8.60 13.18
CA GLU A 81 -4.26 -8.65 14.63
C GLU A 81 -5.04 -7.41 15.10
N ALA A 82 -4.76 -6.24 14.54
CA ALA A 82 -5.53 -5.03 14.85
C ALA A 82 -7.00 -5.16 14.40
N LEU A 83 -7.23 -5.67 13.19
CA LEU A 83 -8.58 -5.90 12.64
C LEU A 83 -9.39 -6.90 13.49
N THR A 84 -8.77 -7.99 13.98
CA THR A 84 -9.47 -8.97 14.84
C THR A 84 -10.01 -8.40 16.15
N LYS A 85 -9.52 -7.23 16.57
CA LYS A 85 -9.96 -6.54 17.80
C LYS A 85 -11.11 -5.56 17.54
N GLN A 86 -11.44 -5.29 16.27
CA GLN A 86 -12.51 -4.36 15.92
C GLN A 86 -13.89 -5.04 16.00
N PRO A 87 -14.93 -4.32 16.44
CA PRO A 87 -16.30 -4.81 16.37
C PRO A 87 -16.71 -4.98 14.89
N GLY A 88 -17.32 -6.12 14.55
CA GLY A 88 -17.69 -6.41 13.16
C GLY A 88 -16.53 -6.86 12.27
N CYS A 89 -15.42 -7.35 12.86
CA CYS A 89 -14.31 -7.93 12.11
C CYS A 89 -14.79 -8.89 11.02
N ASN A 90 -14.37 -8.63 9.78
CA ASN A 90 -14.66 -9.51 8.66
C ASN A 90 -14.09 -10.92 8.94
N PRO A 91 -14.88 -12.01 8.79
CA PRO A 91 -14.42 -13.38 8.96
C PRO A 91 -13.15 -13.73 8.16
N ASP A 92 -12.98 -13.15 6.97
CA ASP A 92 -11.81 -13.37 6.11
C ASP A 92 -10.49 -12.94 6.75
N VAL A 93 -10.53 -11.98 7.69
CA VAL A 93 -9.35 -11.55 8.45
C VAL A 93 -8.74 -12.71 9.24
N TRP A 94 -9.57 -13.59 9.82
CA TRP A 94 -9.07 -14.73 10.61
C TRP A 94 -8.33 -15.74 9.75
N VAL A 95 -8.81 -16.00 8.53
CA VAL A 95 -8.13 -16.88 7.56
C VAL A 95 -6.80 -16.26 7.12
N ASN A 96 -6.80 -14.97 6.78
CA ASN A 96 -5.57 -14.25 6.40
C ASN A 96 -4.55 -14.21 7.55
N LEU A 97 -5.00 -14.01 8.79
CA LEU A 97 -4.17 -14.05 9.99
C LEU A 97 -3.58 -15.45 10.22
N ALA A 98 -4.38 -16.51 10.04
CA ALA A 98 -3.91 -17.89 10.15
C ALA A 98 -2.80 -18.21 9.14
N CYS A 99 -3.00 -17.82 7.87
CA CYS A 99 -1.97 -17.96 6.84
C CYS A 99 -0.70 -17.17 7.18
N THR A 100 -0.84 -15.97 7.73
CA THR A 100 0.29 -15.11 8.12
C THR A 100 1.09 -15.75 9.26
N TYR A 101 0.43 -16.23 10.32
CA TYR A 101 1.09 -16.96 11.39
C TYR A 101 1.81 -18.21 10.87
N PHE A 102 1.19 -18.96 9.96
CA PHE A 102 1.79 -20.15 9.38
C PHE A 102 3.10 -19.83 8.64
N LEU A 103 3.11 -18.78 7.82
CA LEU A 103 4.31 -18.35 7.08
C LEU A 103 5.40 -17.79 7.99
N LEU A 104 5.04 -17.30 9.18
CA LEU A 104 5.99 -16.91 10.22
C LEU A 104 6.47 -18.09 11.10
N GLY A 105 5.97 -19.30 10.87
CA GLY A 105 6.29 -20.50 11.66
C GLY A 105 5.58 -20.58 13.01
N MET A 106 4.56 -19.75 13.24
CA MET A 106 3.78 -19.66 14.47
C MET A 106 2.56 -20.60 14.41
N TYR A 107 2.82 -21.91 14.29
CA TYR A 107 1.80 -22.90 13.93
C TYR A 107 0.64 -23.01 14.92
N THR A 108 0.90 -22.88 16.23
CA THR A 108 -0.16 -22.93 17.25
C THR A 108 -1.13 -21.75 17.11
N GLN A 109 -0.61 -20.56 16.84
CA GLN A 109 -1.43 -19.37 16.60
C GLN A 109 -2.19 -19.48 15.27
N ALA A 110 -1.55 -20.06 14.25
CA ALA A 110 -2.19 -20.31 12.96
C ALA A 110 -3.42 -21.22 13.11
N GLU A 111 -3.30 -22.34 13.83
CA GLU A 111 -4.42 -23.25 14.12
C GLU A 111 -5.55 -22.55 14.87
N GLN A 112 -5.22 -21.80 15.93
CA GLN A 112 -6.21 -21.05 16.71
C GLN A 112 -6.95 -19.99 15.88
N ALA A 113 -6.23 -19.26 15.02
CA ALA A 113 -6.84 -18.28 14.13
C ALA A 113 -7.72 -18.95 13.06
N GLY A 114 -7.28 -20.08 12.50
CA GLY A 114 -8.05 -20.85 11.51
C GLY A 114 -9.39 -21.33 12.08
N LEU A 115 -9.38 -21.89 13.30
CA LEU A 115 -10.61 -22.33 13.98
C LEU A 115 -11.58 -21.18 14.23
N LYS A 116 -11.09 -19.98 14.55
CA LYS A 116 -11.94 -18.80 14.70
C LYS A 116 -12.58 -18.37 13.37
N GLY A 117 -11.81 -18.45 12.27
CA GLY A 117 -12.32 -18.15 10.93
C GLY A 117 -13.44 -19.11 10.51
N GLU A 118 -13.29 -20.41 10.78
CA GLU A 118 -14.32 -21.42 10.50
C GLU A 118 -15.63 -21.16 11.25
N VAL A 119 -15.54 -20.80 12.53
CA VAL A 119 -16.71 -20.49 13.36
C VAL A 119 -17.46 -19.27 12.81
N CYS A 120 -16.75 -18.22 12.42
CA CYS A 120 -17.38 -17.00 11.88
C CYS A 120 -18.03 -17.18 10.50
N LEU A 121 -17.75 -18.26 9.76
CA LEU A 121 -18.38 -18.54 8.46
C LEU A 121 -19.70 -19.34 8.57
N LEU A 122 -20.02 -19.83 9.76
CA LEU A 122 -21.20 -20.68 10.01
C LEU A 122 -22.36 -19.94 10.68
N ASP A 123 -22.13 -18.73 11.18
CA ASP A 123 -23.13 -17.82 11.77
C ASP A 123 -23.66 -16.82 10.74
#